data_AF-A0A804PEH5-F1
#
_entry.id   AF-A0A804PEH5-F1
#
_cell.length_a   1.000
_cell.length_b   1.000
_cell.length_c   1.000
_cell.angle_alpha   90.00
_cell.angle_beta   90.00
_cell.angle_gamma   90.00
#
_symmetry.space_group_name_H-M   'P 1'
#
loop_
_entity.id
_entity.type
_entity.pdbx_description
1 polymer ?
#
loop_
_entity_poly.entity_id
_entity_poly.type
_entity_poly.pdbx_seq_one_letter_code
_entity_poly.pdbx_strand_id
1 'polypeptide(L)'
;MQTRRLLLDPAIHEEFTRLKNLVEEKEKKIKELQDNVAAVNFTPSSKLGKMLMAKCRTLQEENEEIGAMASEGKIHELGMKIAVLKSQNNELRNQFDVLYKHMDGVTNDVERSNELVAILQEELEAKELEVTRLKEETLSQKEGTQEAPAPAPAPVEEGDGAGNDLKPASDPLQVKLES
;
A
#
# COMPACT_ATOMS: atom_id res chain seq x y z
N MET A 1 6.49 8.96 -104.21
CA MET A 1 7.89 8.55 -104.03
C MET A 1 8.02 7.04 -104.22
N GLN A 2 7.95 6.56 -105.47
CA GLN A 2 7.90 5.13 -105.82
C GLN A 2 9.15 4.68 -106.59
N THR A 3 10.31 5.31 -106.32
CA THR A 3 11.53 5.13 -107.12
C THR A 3 12.73 4.60 -106.34
N ARG A 4 12.54 4.06 -105.12
CA ARG A 4 13.57 3.31 -104.38
C ARG A 4 13.33 1.80 -104.31
N ARG A 5 12.38 1.27 -105.10
CA ARG A 5 12.04 -0.17 -105.11
C ARG A 5 12.91 -1.02 -106.06
N LEU A 6 13.97 -0.45 -106.64
CA LEU A 6 14.74 -1.02 -107.75
C LEU A 6 16.17 -1.47 -107.40
N LEU A 7 16.54 -1.62 -106.12
CA LEU A 7 17.91 -1.98 -105.72
C LEU A 7 18.03 -3.20 -104.78
N LEU A 8 16.92 -3.84 -104.41
CA LEU A 8 16.93 -5.04 -103.57
C LEU A 8 16.04 -6.11 -104.21
N ASP A 9 16.53 -7.34 -104.23
CA ASP A 9 15.74 -8.51 -104.60
C ASP A 9 14.44 -8.56 -103.77
N PRO A 10 13.28 -8.86 -104.37
CA PRO A 10 12.00 -8.87 -103.66
C PRO A 10 11.96 -9.74 -102.41
N ALA A 11 12.62 -10.91 -102.40
CA ALA A 11 12.67 -11.78 -101.23
C ALA A 11 13.55 -11.18 -100.12
N ILE A 12 14.66 -10.54 -100.50
CA ILE A 12 15.52 -9.81 -99.56
C ILE A 12 14.74 -8.65 -98.91
N HIS A 13 13.97 -7.89 -99.70
CA HIS A 13 13.18 -6.77 -99.18
C HIS A 13 12.09 -7.22 -98.18
N GLU A 14 11.46 -8.37 -98.44
CA GLU A 14 10.46 -8.94 -97.54
C GLU A 14 11.07 -9.37 -96.20
N GLU A 15 12.22 -10.06 -96.21
CA GLU A 15 12.92 -10.43 -94.98
C GLU A 15 13.41 -9.22 -94.17
N PHE A 16 13.95 -8.19 -94.84
CA PHE A 16 14.32 -6.95 -94.16
C PHE A 16 13.11 -6.25 -93.52
N THR A 17 11.96 -6.27 -94.19
CA THR A 17 10.73 -5.69 -93.65
C THR A 17 10.23 -6.48 -92.44
N ARG A 18 10.27 -7.82 -92.51
CA ARG A 18 9.92 -8.70 -91.39
C ARG A 18 10.84 -8.50 -90.19
N LEU A 19 12.16 -8.46 -90.41
CA LEU A 19 13.15 -8.19 -89.38
C LEU A 19 12.94 -6.82 -88.73
N LYS A 20 12.68 -5.78 -89.54
CA LYS A 20 12.40 -4.45 -89.03
C LYS A 20 11.16 -4.43 -88.14
N ASN A 21 10.06 -5.05 -88.57
CA ASN A 21 8.83 -5.16 -87.78
C ASN A 21 9.07 -5.93 -86.48
N LEU A 22 9.84 -7.01 -86.53
CA LEU A 22 10.17 -7.81 -85.35
C LEU A 22 11.02 -7.01 -84.35
N VAL A 23 11.98 -6.21 -84.84
CA VAL A 23 12.79 -5.32 -83.99
C VAL A 23 11.89 -4.28 -83.33
N GLU A 24 11.01 -3.61 -84.07
CA GLU A 24 10.07 -2.61 -83.53
C GLU A 24 9.13 -3.23 -82.48
N GLU A 25 8.63 -4.44 -82.70
CA GLU A 25 7.80 -5.16 -81.74
C GLU A 25 8.57 -5.49 -80.45
N LYS A 26 9.82 -5.97 -80.56
CA LYS A 26 10.65 -6.30 -79.41
C LYS A 26 11.07 -5.07 -78.63
N GLU A 27 11.40 -3.97 -79.30
CA GLU A 27 11.70 -2.68 -78.65
C GLU A 27 10.51 -2.17 -77.84
N LYS A 28 9.29 -2.26 -78.40
CA LYS A 28 8.07 -1.93 -77.67
C LYS A 28 7.89 -2.83 -76.44
N LYS A 29 8.12 -4.14 -76.58
CA LYS A 29 8.02 -5.08 -75.46
C LYS A 29 9.05 -4.82 -74.37
N ILE A 30 10.29 -4.48 -74.74
CA ILE A 30 11.34 -4.11 -73.79
C ILE A 30 10.92 -2.88 -73.01
N LYS A 31 10.40 -1.85 -73.68
CA LYS A 31 9.93 -0.62 -73.02
C LYS A 31 8.78 -0.91 -72.05
N GLU A 32 7.79 -1.69 -72.47
CA GLU A 32 6.69 -2.11 -71.58
C GLU A 32 7.19 -2.89 -70.35
N LEU A 33 8.15 -3.79 -70.51
CA LEU A 33 8.71 -4.55 -69.39
C LEU A 33 9.55 -3.66 -68.46
N GLN A 34 10.31 -2.71 -69.00
CA GLN A 34 11.06 -1.72 -68.22
C GLN A 34 10.12 -0.82 -67.40
N ASP A 35 9.04 -0.34 -68.01
CA ASP A 35 8.02 0.46 -67.33
C ASP A 35 7.32 -0.33 -66.21
N ASN A 36 7.01 -1.62 -66.47
CA ASN A 36 6.44 -2.51 -65.45
C ASN A 36 7.43 -2.78 -64.30
N VAL A 37 8.71 -3.05 -64.60
CA VAL A 37 9.74 -3.23 -63.56
C VAL A 37 9.90 -1.95 -62.72
N ALA A 38 9.89 -0.78 -63.37
CA ALA A 38 9.94 0.50 -62.67
C ALA A 38 8.70 0.75 -61.80
N ALA A 39 7.52 0.31 -62.24
CA ALA A 39 6.27 0.44 -61.48
C ALA A 39 6.20 -0.50 -60.26
N VAL A 40 6.79 -1.69 -60.35
CA VAL A 40 6.84 -2.67 -59.25
C VAL A 40 7.91 -2.32 -58.21
N ASN A 41 8.97 -1.62 -58.62
CA ASN A 41 10.01 -1.16 -57.71
C ASN A 41 9.54 0.06 -56.91
N PHE A 42 9.58 -0.06 -55.58
CA PHE A 42 9.28 1.07 -54.72
C PHE A 42 10.25 2.22 -54.97
N THR A 43 9.70 3.40 -55.27
CA THR A 43 10.46 4.64 -55.43
C THR A 43 9.96 5.67 -54.41
N PRO A 44 10.80 6.12 -53.45
CA PRO A 44 10.40 7.08 -52.41
C PRO A 44 9.88 8.40 -52.97
N SER A 45 10.30 8.77 -54.19
CA SER A 45 9.94 10.02 -54.86
C SER A 45 8.62 9.96 -55.62
N SER A 46 8.08 8.77 -55.91
CA SER A 46 6.78 8.63 -56.57
C SER A 46 5.65 9.11 -55.68
N LYS A 47 4.51 9.48 -56.27
CA LYS A 47 3.32 9.90 -55.52
C LYS A 47 2.89 8.84 -54.50
N LEU A 48 2.87 7.56 -54.92
CA LEU A 48 2.55 6.44 -54.04
C LEU A 48 3.63 6.22 -52.98
N GLY A 49 4.91 6.30 -53.36
CA GLY A 49 6.02 6.13 -52.41
C GLY A 49 6.06 7.20 -51.33
N LYS A 50 5.81 8.46 -51.69
CA LYS A 50 5.67 9.58 -50.73
C LYS A 50 4.50 9.37 -49.76
N MET A 51 3.36 8.92 -50.28
CA MET A 51 2.18 8.62 -49.46
C MET A 51 2.46 7.47 -48.48
N LEU A 52 3.10 6.39 -48.94
CA LEU A 52 3.47 5.28 -48.08
C LEU A 52 4.45 5.73 -46.99
N MET A 53 5.48 6.49 -47.34
CA MET A 53 6.45 7.03 -46.38
C MET A 53 5.80 7.96 -45.36
N ALA A 54 4.85 8.80 -45.77
CA ALA A 54 4.07 9.62 -44.84
C ALA A 54 3.28 8.75 -43.87
N LYS A 55 2.60 7.70 -44.36
CA LYS A 55 1.88 6.75 -43.51
C LYS A 55 2.80 6.01 -42.54
N CYS A 56 3.98 5.56 -43.00
CA CYS A 56 4.99 4.93 -42.15
C CYS A 56 5.45 5.87 -41.03
N ARG A 57 5.70 7.15 -41.34
CA ARG A 57 6.07 8.15 -40.32
C ARG A 57 4.96 8.35 -39.29
N THR A 58 3.72 8.53 -39.73
CA THR A 58 2.58 8.67 -38.82
C THR A 58 2.40 7.45 -37.92
N LEU A 59 2.46 6.23 -38.48
CA LEU A 59 2.38 5.01 -37.68
C LEU A 59 3.53 4.87 -36.68
N GLN A 60 4.71 5.38 -37.03
CA GLN A 60 5.85 5.35 -36.14
C GLN A 60 5.70 6.37 -35.00
N GLU A 61 5.23 7.58 -35.30
CA GLU A 61 4.87 8.60 -34.30
C GLU A 61 3.79 8.09 -33.33
N GLU A 62 2.73 7.46 -33.85
CA GLU A 62 1.66 6.85 -33.02
C GLU A 62 2.21 5.74 -32.12
N ASN A 63 3.09 4.88 -32.62
CA ASN A 63 3.71 3.81 -31.81
C ASN A 63 4.62 4.37 -30.71
N GLU A 64 5.37 5.42 -31.01
CA GLU A 64 6.21 6.12 -30.03
C GLU A 64 5.35 6.76 -28.94
N GLU A 65 4.24 7.40 -29.31
CA GLU A 65 3.29 7.99 -28.37
C GLU A 65 2.62 6.94 -27.47
N ILE A 66 2.21 5.80 -28.04
CA ILE A 66 1.67 4.66 -27.27
C ILE A 66 2.72 4.14 -26.28
N GLY A 67 3.98 4.01 -26.72
CA GLY A 67 5.08 3.60 -25.85
C GLY A 67 5.33 4.58 -24.72
N ALA A 68 5.31 5.88 -25.02
CA ALA A 68 5.45 6.95 -24.04
C ALA A 68 4.32 6.92 -23.02
N MET A 69 3.06 6.91 -23.46
CA MET A 69 1.88 6.83 -22.58
C MET A 69 1.88 5.57 -21.71
N ALA A 70 2.26 4.42 -22.26
CA ALA A 70 2.36 3.17 -21.50
C ALA A 70 3.42 3.26 -20.40
N SER A 71 4.58 3.85 -20.71
CA SER A 71 5.66 4.06 -19.73
C SER A 71 5.29 5.10 -18.66
N GLU A 72 4.65 6.20 -19.07
CA GLU A 72 4.24 7.29 -18.19
C GLU A 72 3.13 6.86 -17.24
N GLY A 73 2.13 6.11 -17.74
CA GLY A 73 1.03 5.59 -16.92
C GLY A 73 1.52 4.73 -15.77
N LYS A 74 2.52 3.85 -16.02
CA LYS A 74 3.08 3.01 -14.96
C LYS A 74 3.89 3.83 -13.95
N ILE A 75 4.67 4.80 -14.42
CA ILE A 75 5.44 5.70 -13.56
C ILE A 75 4.51 6.53 -12.67
N HIS A 76 3.42 7.06 -13.24
CA HIS A 76 2.41 7.83 -12.50
C HIS A 76 1.71 6.98 -11.44
N GLU A 77 1.26 5.77 -11.79
CA GLU A 77 0.64 4.82 -10.85
C GLU A 77 1.59 4.51 -9.67
N LEU A 78 2.86 4.23 -9.97
CA LEU A 78 3.88 3.99 -8.93
C LEU A 78 4.13 5.25 -8.09
N GLY A 79 4.16 6.44 -8.70
CA GLY A 79 4.28 7.72 -8.02
C GLY A 79 3.14 7.97 -7.02
N MET A 80 1.90 7.67 -7.41
CA MET A 80 0.73 7.76 -6.52
C MET A 80 0.85 6.78 -5.35
N LYS A 81 1.22 5.51 -5.60
CA LYS A 81 1.44 4.53 -4.54
C LYS A 81 2.52 4.97 -3.55
N ILE A 82 3.63 5.52 -4.05
CA ILE A 82 4.70 6.08 -3.20
C ILE A 82 4.17 7.24 -2.34
N ALA A 83 3.35 8.14 -2.90
CA ALA A 83 2.79 9.26 -2.15
C ALA A 83 1.89 8.80 -0.99
N VAL A 84 1.01 7.83 -1.25
CA VAL A 84 0.15 7.22 -0.22
C VAL A 84 0.99 6.55 0.85
N LEU A 85 1.98 5.74 0.47
CA LEU A 85 2.85 5.07 1.43
C LEU A 85 3.62 6.07 2.30
N LYS A 86 4.12 7.18 1.73
CA LYS A 86 4.77 8.25 2.49
C LYS A 86 3.83 8.88 3.51
N SER A 87 2.59 9.16 3.12
CA SER A 87 1.57 9.72 4.02
C SER A 87 1.25 8.76 5.17
N GLN A 88 1.03 7.47 4.88
CA GLN A 88 0.78 6.44 5.90
C GLN A 88 1.97 6.29 6.85
N ASN A 89 3.20 6.34 6.33
CA ASN A 89 4.42 6.23 7.14
C ASN A 89 4.58 7.46 8.06
N ASN A 90 4.18 8.64 7.60
CA ASN A 90 4.19 9.84 8.41
C ASN A 90 3.13 9.79 9.51
N GLU A 91 1.92 9.33 9.18
CA GLU A 91 0.84 9.13 10.14
C GLU A 91 1.24 8.14 11.24
N LEU A 92 1.83 7.00 10.89
CA LEU A 92 2.35 6.03 11.86
C LEU A 92 3.40 6.65 12.80
N ARG A 93 4.34 7.44 12.26
CA ARG A 93 5.33 8.15 13.10
C ARG A 93 4.65 9.12 14.07
N ASN A 94 3.64 9.85 13.61
CA ASN A 94 2.89 10.78 14.45
C ASN A 94 2.11 10.04 15.55
N GLN A 95 1.47 8.91 15.23
CA GLN A 95 0.79 8.07 16.22
C GLN A 95 1.75 7.52 17.27
N PHE A 96 2.96 7.08 16.87
CA PHE A 96 3.98 6.66 17.83
C PHE A 96 4.43 7.80 18.74
N ASP A 97 4.64 9.02 18.21
CA ASP A 97 5.01 10.18 19.03
C ASP A 97 3.94 10.53 20.08
N VAL A 98 2.66 10.49 19.67
CA VAL A 98 1.54 10.66 20.60
C VAL A 98 1.50 9.56 21.65
N LEU A 99 1.70 8.30 21.24
CA LEU A 99 1.71 7.15 22.15
C LEU A 99 2.85 7.25 23.17
N TYR A 100 4.06 7.66 22.74
CA TYR A 100 5.19 7.88 23.64
C TYR A 100 4.88 8.94 24.70
N LYS A 101 4.28 10.07 24.30
CA LYS A 101 3.85 11.11 25.24
C LYS A 101 2.79 10.62 26.23
N HIS A 102 1.85 9.80 25.74
CA HIS A 102 0.85 9.21 26.62
C HIS A 102 1.47 8.23 27.63
N MET A 103 2.39 7.38 27.18
CA MET A 103 3.10 6.44 28.05
C MET A 103 3.91 7.16 29.13
N ASP A 104 4.59 8.25 28.77
CA ASP A 104 5.32 9.10 29.71
C ASP A 104 4.38 9.70 30.77
N GLY A 105 3.22 10.23 30.35
CA GLY A 105 2.20 10.73 31.26
C GLY A 105 1.70 9.67 32.25
N VAL A 106 1.37 8.48 31.76
CA VAL A 106 0.93 7.35 32.61
C VAL A 106 2.05 6.91 33.56
N THR A 107 3.30 6.90 33.10
CA THR A 107 4.45 6.56 33.95
C THR A 107 4.59 7.56 35.11
N ASN A 108 4.50 8.86 34.82
CA ASN A 108 4.53 9.92 35.83
C ASN A 108 3.36 9.80 36.84
N ASP A 109 2.15 9.50 36.36
CA ASP A 109 0.98 9.30 37.23
C ASP A 109 1.15 8.09 38.16
N VAL A 110 1.74 7.00 37.65
CA VAL A 110 2.06 5.80 38.45
C VAL A 110 3.12 6.12 39.50
N GLU A 111 4.19 6.83 39.14
CA GLU A 111 5.23 7.26 40.08
C GLU A 111 4.64 8.11 41.22
N ARG A 112 3.79 9.09 40.87
CA ARG A 112 3.10 9.94 41.85
C ARG A 112 2.14 9.15 42.73
N SER A 113 1.37 8.22 42.15
CA SER A 113 0.47 7.36 42.91
C SER A 113 1.24 6.46 43.88
N ASN A 114 2.40 5.94 43.47
CA ASN A 114 3.26 5.13 44.33
C ASN A 114 3.83 5.95 45.49
N GLU A 115 4.27 7.18 45.24
CA GLU A 115 4.73 8.10 46.28
C GLU A 115 3.61 8.38 47.31
N LEU A 116 2.39 8.64 46.84
CA LEU A 116 1.23 8.84 47.73
C LEU A 116 0.93 7.60 48.58
N VAL A 117 1.00 6.40 47.98
CA VAL A 117 0.80 5.14 48.72
C VAL A 117 1.86 4.98 49.81
N ALA A 118 3.12 5.30 49.54
CA ALA A 118 4.19 5.22 50.54
C ALA A 118 3.93 6.18 51.73
N ILE A 119 3.50 7.40 51.47
CA ILE A 119 3.14 8.38 52.52
C ILE A 119 1.97 7.85 53.36
N LEU A 120 0.93 7.33 52.72
CA LEU A 120 -0.24 6.79 53.43
C LEU A 120 0.11 5.56 54.28
N GLN A 121 1.07 4.74 53.84
CA GLN A 121 1.59 3.62 54.63
C GLN A 121 2.31 4.12 55.88
N GLU A 122 3.18 5.13 55.78
CA GLU A 122 3.87 5.74 56.93
C GLU A 122 2.87 6.35 57.93
N GLU A 123 1.86 7.09 57.44
CA GLU A 123 0.82 7.66 58.29
C GLU A 123 -0.02 6.57 58.99
N LEU A 124 -0.33 5.48 58.28
CA LEU A 124 -1.06 4.35 58.85
C LEU A 124 -0.26 3.67 59.97
N GLU A 125 1.01 3.38 59.72
CA GLU A 125 1.92 2.81 60.73
C GLU A 125 2.03 3.71 61.97
N ALA A 126 2.17 5.03 61.78
CA ALA A 126 2.20 5.99 62.88
C ALA A 126 0.90 6.02 63.69
N LYS A 127 -0.26 5.91 63.03
CA LYS A 127 -1.57 5.83 63.70
C LYS A 127 -1.76 4.50 64.42
N GLU A 128 -1.30 3.39 63.85
CA GLU A 128 -1.34 2.08 64.51
C GLU A 128 -0.52 2.09 65.81
N LEU A 129 0.67 2.68 65.80
CA LEU A 129 1.51 2.88 66.99
C LEU A 129 0.83 3.75 68.06
N GLU A 130 0.16 4.83 67.66
CA GLU A 130 -0.56 5.67 68.61
C GLU A 130 -1.78 4.93 69.21
N VAL A 131 -2.49 4.14 68.41
CA VAL A 131 -3.61 3.32 68.87
C VAL A 131 -3.14 2.24 69.85
N THR A 132 -2.01 1.57 69.60
CA THR A 132 -1.45 0.58 70.55
C THR A 132 -1.05 1.26 71.85
N ARG A 133 -0.35 2.40 71.79
CA ARG A 133 0.04 3.19 72.97
C ARG A 133 -1.17 3.58 73.83
N LEU A 134 -2.23 4.12 73.21
CA LEU A 134 -3.45 4.50 73.93
C LEU A 134 -4.16 3.29 74.55
N LYS A 135 -4.19 2.14 73.86
CA LYS A 135 -4.76 0.91 74.41
C LYS A 135 -4.02 0.43 75.65
N GLU A 136 -2.68 0.44 75.63
CA GLU A 136 -1.84 0.10 76.78
C GLU A 136 -2.11 1.05 77.96
N GLU A 137 -2.15 2.36 77.72
CA GLU A 137 -2.45 3.38 78.73
C GLU A 137 -3.85 3.18 79.36
N THR A 138 -4.85 2.83 78.54
CA THR A 138 -6.21 2.55 79.00
C THR A 138 -6.29 1.27 79.85
N LEU A 139 -5.50 0.23 79.50
CA LEU A 139 -5.39 -0.99 80.31
C LEU A 139 -4.78 -0.70 81.67
N SER A 140 -3.67 0.05 81.72
CA SER A 140 -3.03 0.42 82.99
C SER A 140 -3.92 1.29 83.90
N GLN A 141 -4.75 2.17 83.33
CA GLN A 141 -5.73 2.92 84.12
C GLN A 141 -6.88 2.05 84.66
N LYS A 142 -7.28 1.00 83.92
CA LYS A 142 -8.26 0.02 84.40
C LYS A 142 -7.72 -0.87 85.51
N GLU A 143 -6.44 -1.23 85.49
CA GLU A 143 -5.80 -2.00 86.57
C GLU A 143 -5.64 -1.21 87.88
N GLY A 144 -5.63 0.12 87.84
CA GLY A 144 -5.64 0.99 89.02
C GLY A 144 -7.00 1.16 89.71
N THR A 145 -8.09 0.63 89.14
CA THR A 145 -9.44 0.77 89.67
C THR A 145 -10.12 -0.59 89.81
N GLN A 146 -9.79 -1.35 90.86
CA GLN A 146 -10.69 -2.41 91.37
C GLN A 146 -10.36 -2.82 92.81
N GLU A 147 -11.23 -2.48 93.75
CA GLU A 147 -11.69 -3.44 94.77
C GLU A 147 -13.09 -3.07 95.33
N ALA A 148 -14.10 -3.89 95.02
CA ALA A 148 -15.15 -4.33 95.95
C ALA A 148 -15.96 -5.49 95.31
N PRO A 149 -16.28 -6.57 96.06
CA PRO A 149 -16.72 -7.86 95.49
C PRO A 149 -18.25 -8.02 95.32
N ALA A 150 -18.61 -9.02 94.51
CA ALA A 150 -19.95 -9.41 94.05
C ALA A 150 -20.89 -10.01 95.14
N PRO A 151 -22.17 -10.34 94.79
CA PRO A 151 -22.44 -11.76 94.52
C PRO A 151 -23.45 -12.07 93.37
N ALA A 152 -23.38 -13.31 92.87
CA ALA A 152 -24.27 -13.95 91.87
C ALA A 152 -25.52 -14.62 92.53
N PRO A 153 -26.53 -15.16 91.80
CA PRO A 153 -26.39 -16.41 91.00
C PRO A 153 -27.20 -16.49 89.66
N ALA A 154 -26.93 -17.59 88.91
CA ALA A 154 -27.40 -18.03 87.58
C ALA A 154 -28.81 -18.73 87.59
N PRO A 155 -29.31 -19.49 86.56
CA PRO A 155 -28.85 -19.82 85.18
C PRO A 155 -29.98 -19.83 84.08
N VAL A 156 -29.74 -20.49 82.93
CA VAL A 156 -30.58 -20.96 81.77
C VAL A 156 -30.60 -20.08 80.50
N GLU A 157 -30.51 -20.56 79.26
CA GLU A 157 -30.34 -21.88 78.60
C GLU A 157 -29.93 -21.61 77.12
N GLU A 158 -29.40 -22.63 76.45
CA GLU A 158 -28.81 -22.60 75.10
C GLU A 158 -29.82 -22.36 73.96
N GLY A 159 -29.29 -21.89 72.81
CA GLY A 159 -30.04 -21.76 71.56
C GLY A 159 -29.12 -21.56 70.36
N ASP A 160 -28.80 -22.69 69.74
CA ASP A 160 -27.96 -22.99 68.58
C ASP A 160 -28.30 -22.21 67.28
N GLY A 161 -27.36 -22.15 66.33
CA GLY A 161 -27.69 -21.99 64.91
C GLY A 161 -26.79 -21.10 64.03
N ALA A 162 -25.90 -21.77 63.28
CA ALA A 162 -25.49 -21.51 61.88
C ALA A 162 -24.97 -20.09 61.51
N GLY A 163 -23.71 -19.92 61.11
CA GLY A 163 -23.16 -20.49 59.89
C GLY A 163 -23.58 -19.63 58.69
N ASN A 164 -22.77 -18.64 58.30
CA ASN A 164 -22.93 -18.01 56.99
C ASN A 164 -21.58 -17.68 56.36
N ASP A 165 -21.16 -18.56 55.46
CA ASP A 165 -20.11 -18.33 54.48
C ASP A 165 -20.55 -17.21 53.51
N LEU A 166 -19.78 -16.13 53.45
CA LEU A 166 -19.84 -15.16 52.34
C LEU A 166 -18.53 -15.25 51.56
N LYS A 167 -18.59 -16.08 50.52
CA LYS A 167 -17.59 -16.29 49.48
C LYS A 167 -17.32 -14.96 48.72
N PRO A 168 -16.06 -14.65 48.35
CA PRO A 168 -15.77 -13.57 47.43
C PRO A 168 -16.16 -13.99 46.01
N ALA A 169 -16.98 -13.18 45.33
CA ALA A 169 -17.24 -13.34 43.91
C ALA A 169 -16.00 -12.89 43.12
N SER A 170 -15.29 -13.86 42.54
CA SER A 170 -14.36 -13.63 41.45
C SER A 170 -15.13 -13.24 40.20
N ASP A 171 -14.76 -12.13 39.57
CA ASP A 171 -15.25 -11.75 38.24
C ASP A 171 -14.04 -11.38 37.36
N PRO A 172 -13.58 -12.26 36.45
CA PRO A 172 -12.66 -11.86 35.40
C PRO A 172 -13.46 -11.52 34.14
N LEU A 173 -13.52 -10.23 33.81
CA LEU A 173 -14.00 -9.74 32.52
C LEU A 173 -13.15 -10.34 31.40
N GLN A 174 -13.74 -11.27 30.65
CA GLN A 174 -13.22 -11.73 29.37
C GLN A 174 -13.45 -10.64 28.32
N VAL A 175 -12.39 -9.94 27.94
CA VAL A 175 -12.39 -9.10 26.74
C VAL A 175 -12.12 -10.01 25.54
N LYS A 176 -13.18 -10.30 24.81
CA LYS A 176 -13.14 -10.96 23.51
C LYS A 176 -12.97 -9.87 22.44
N LEU A 177 -11.77 -9.76 21.85
CA LEU A 177 -11.56 -8.97 20.63
C LEU A 177 -11.57 -9.95 19.44
N GLU A 178 -12.65 -9.90 18.66
CA GLU A 178 -12.71 -10.41 17.29
C GLU A 178 -12.74 -9.22 16.33
N SER A 179 -12.07 -9.42 15.18
CA SER A 179 -11.89 -8.57 13.99
C SER A 179 -10.72 -7.60 13.99
#